data_AF-A0A971A1D4-F1
#
_entry.id   AF-A0A971A1D4-F1
#
_cell.length_a   1.000
_cell.length_b   1.000
_cell.length_c   1.000
_cell.angle_alpha   90.00
_cell.angle_beta   90.00
_cell.angle_gamma   90.00
#
_symmetry.space_group_name_H-M   'P 1'
#
loop_
_entity.id
_entity.type
_entity.pdbx_description
1 polymer ?
#
loop_
_entity_poly.entity_id
_entity_poly.type
_entity_poly.pdbx_seq_one_letter_code
_entity_poly.pdbx_strand_id
1 'polypeptide(L)'
;MKLKSAVFVLLVCGLVLAVLGVSKAVMEVRRIEEVMKKDILSQQDLQVIDEFINDAVATLVRTIDFTEVSKIRAIIVSHQSPKTQYAQQYSESAYRRIAEGMEHVRSDIRDETTLFKVITNLLILVDSLKDPRLIDLAIQEIPHDNSAVRYWAVRASTDAALWTKIGQSQSTATQLATRIMTACDQVVDDSSPEVLLQMAQFAGRFDTAQAAELLMHIAEARIRSYADWSVGYELMDSAVLRLLTEKILAGGNGGSDQLARQFARLCSFTIQRFTKGQSLGRLSDSSRNYLISVLIDTEDKCLGRLLGAPQTTIRRAIEAGDLAALQAEHARLLGAEGSVGAIATRFNFSYGAPGENRTAPPVLPDPPQRVVPAAEDQP
;
A
#
# COMPACT_ATOMS: atom_id res chain seq x y z
N MET A 1 -0.29 -24.54 -1.07
CA MET A 1 0.24 -23.49 -1.99
C MET A 1 -0.20 -23.64 -3.45
N LYS A 2 -0.49 -24.84 -3.98
CA LYS A 2 -0.84 -25.01 -5.41
C LYS A 2 -2.25 -24.54 -5.83
N LEU A 3 -3.20 -24.43 -4.88
CA LEU A 3 -4.58 -24.04 -5.19
C LEU A 3 -4.74 -22.53 -5.47
N LYS A 4 -3.96 -21.68 -4.78
CA LYS A 4 -4.01 -20.21 -4.98
C LYS A 4 -3.40 -19.80 -6.32
N SER A 5 -2.33 -20.47 -6.74
CA SER A 5 -1.73 -20.27 -8.07
C SER A 5 -2.63 -20.80 -9.20
N ALA A 6 -3.36 -21.90 -8.97
CA ALA A 6 -4.32 -22.42 -9.95
C ALA A 6 -5.53 -21.50 -10.13
N VAL A 7 -6.04 -20.90 -9.05
CA VAL A 7 -7.14 -19.92 -9.12
C VAL A 7 -6.69 -18.63 -9.82
N PHE A 8 -5.46 -18.17 -9.59
CA PHE A 8 -4.91 -16.98 -10.26
C PHE A 8 -4.65 -17.23 -11.76
N VAL A 9 -4.15 -18.41 -12.13
CA VAL A 9 -3.95 -18.80 -13.54
C VAL A 9 -5.28 -19.03 -14.26
N LEU A 10 -6.30 -19.62 -13.61
CA LEU A 10 -7.65 -19.74 -14.18
C LEU A 10 -8.35 -18.38 -14.32
N LEU A 11 -8.11 -17.43 -13.41
CA LEU A 11 -8.60 -16.05 -13.53
C LEU A 11 -7.92 -15.33 -14.70
N VAL A 12 -6.60 -15.45 -14.84
CA VAL A 12 -5.84 -14.82 -15.94
C VAL A 12 -6.14 -15.47 -17.30
N CYS A 13 -6.20 -16.81 -17.39
CA CYS A 13 -6.58 -17.51 -18.62
C CYS A 13 -8.06 -17.36 -18.96
N GLY A 14 -8.95 -17.30 -17.95
CA GLY A 14 -10.37 -16.99 -18.13
C GLY A 14 -10.59 -15.56 -18.64
N LEU A 15 -9.78 -14.61 -18.17
CA LEU A 15 -9.78 -13.22 -18.67
C LEU A 15 -9.35 -13.15 -20.14
N VAL A 16 -8.33 -13.94 -20.54
CA VAL A 16 -7.84 -14.01 -21.94
C VAL A 16 -8.86 -14.68 -22.87
N LEU A 17 -9.61 -15.67 -22.41
CA LEU A 17 -10.64 -16.34 -23.23
C LEU A 17 -11.95 -15.55 -23.34
N ALA A 18 -12.28 -14.69 -22.36
CA ALA A 18 -13.43 -13.79 -22.42
C ALA A 18 -13.25 -12.60 -23.40
N VAL A 19 -12.03 -12.38 -23.93
CA VAL A 19 -11.71 -11.34 -24.94
C VAL A 19 -12.43 -11.57 -26.28
N LEU A 20 -12.85 -12.80 -26.59
CA LEU A 20 -13.42 -13.15 -27.90
C LEU A 20 -14.95 -12.90 -28.01
N GLY A 21 -15.62 -12.48 -26.93
CA GLY A 21 -17.09 -12.49 -26.83
C GLY A 21 -17.78 -11.14 -26.68
N VAL A 22 -17.18 -10.02 -27.08
CA VAL A 22 -17.85 -8.70 -27.01
C VAL A 22 -18.28 -8.25 -28.41
N SER A 23 -19.53 -7.81 -28.50
CA SER A 23 -20.04 -7.03 -29.63
C SER A 23 -19.14 -5.82 -29.87
N LYS A 24 -18.36 -5.86 -30.96
CA LYS A 24 -17.56 -4.77 -31.54
C LYS A 24 -18.39 -3.54 -31.97
N ALA A 25 -19.58 -3.36 -31.40
CA ALA A 25 -20.62 -2.48 -31.93
C ALA A 25 -20.56 -1.04 -31.40
N VAL A 26 -19.77 -0.75 -30.36
CA VAL A 26 -19.69 0.61 -29.76
C VAL A 26 -18.36 1.33 -30.06
N MET A 27 -17.28 0.60 -30.38
CA MET A 27 -15.96 1.18 -30.67
C MET A 27 -15.45 0.72 -32.04
N GLU A 28 -15.04 1.65 -32.91
CA GLU A 28 -14.40 1.36 -34.20
C GLU A 28 -12.95 0.85 -34.04
N VAL A 29 -12.78 -0.32 -33.43
CA VAL A 29 -11.46 -0.92 -33.16
C VAL A 29 -10.66 -1.17 -34.45
N ARG A 30 -11.33 -1.42 -35.57
CA ARG A 30 -10.65 -1.66 -36.86
C ARG A 30 -9.83 -0.47 -37.33
N ARG A 31 -10.33 0.76 -37.14
CA ARG A 31 -9.69 1.98 -37.63
C ARG A 31 -8.38 2.24 -36.87
N ILE A 32 -8.37 2.02 -35.56
CA ILE A 32 -7.16 2.13 -34.75
C ILE A 32 -6.15 1.00 -35.07
N GLU A 33 -6.62 -0.23 -35.31
CA GLU A 33 -5.76 -1.34 -35.72
C GLU A 33 -5.04 -1.08 -37.06
N GLU A 34 -5.68 -0.37 -37.99
CA GLU A 34 -5.05 0.06 -39.25
C GLU A 34 -4.00 1.14 -39.02
N VAL A 35 -4.28 2.12 -38.16
CA VAL A 35 -3.33 3.17 -37.79
C VAL A 35 -2.11 2.59 -37.08
N MET A 36 -2.28 1.62 -36.17
CA MET A 36 -1.18 0.95 -35.47
C MET A 36 -0.18 0.27 -36.41
N LYS A 37 -0.63 -0.17 -37.59
CA LYS A 37 0.22 -0.85 -38.59
C LYS A 37 1.13 0.13 -39.34
N LYS A 38 0.75 1.41 -39.43
CA LYS A 38 1.52 2.45 -40.15
C LYS A 38 2.83 2.77 -39.43
N ASP A 39 3.86 3.13 -40.20
CA ASP A 39 5.16 3.57 -39.65
C ASP A 39 5.27 5.09 -39.53
N ILE A 40 4.59 5.82 -40.42
CA ILE A 40 4.47 7.28 -40.40
C ILE A 40 2.99 7.61 -40.35
N LEU A 41 2.61 8.45 -39.38
CA LEU A 41 1.23 8.84 -39.14
C LEU A 41 0.94 10.21 -39.78
N SER A 42 -0.19 10.28 -40.48
CA SER A 42 -0.77 11.55 -40.93
C SER A 42 -1.53 12.24 -39.79
N GLN A 43 -1.88 13.52 -39.97
CA GLN A 43 -2.77 14.25 -39.04
C GLN A 43 -4.09 13.50 -38.81
N GLN A 44 -4.66 12.91 -39.86
CA GLN A 44 -5.89 12.12 -39.75
C GLN A 44 -5.69 10.86 -38.90
N ASP A 45 -4.52 10.23 -38.99
CA ASP A 45 -4.19 9.06 -38.15
C ASP A 45 -4.05 9.44 -36.67
N LEU A 46 -3.51 10.63 -36.37
CA LEU A 46 -3.44 11.14 -35.00
C LEU A 46 -4.84 11.40 -34.42
N GLN A 47 -5.77 11.90 -35.23
CA GLN A 47 -7.17 12.08 -34.83
C GLN A 47 -7.87 10.75 -34.54
N VAL A 48 -7.59 9.70 -35.32
CA VAL A 48 -8.13 8.35 -35.06
C VAL A 48 -7.71 7.85 -33.68
N ILE A 49 -6.45 8.07 -33.29
CA ILE A 49 -5.95 7.68 -31.97
C ILE A 49 -6.72 8.42 -30.87
N ASP A 50 -6.94 9.72 -31.03
CA ASP A 50 -7.69 10.51 -30.06
C ASP A 50 -9.16 10.09 -29.96
N GLU A 51 -9.84 9.93 -31.10
CA GLU A 51 -11.24 9.48 -31.18
C GLU A 51 -11.40 8.12 -30.49
N PHE A 52 -10.49 7.17 -30.75
CA PHE A 52 -10.50 5.86 -30.12
C PHE A 52 -10.43 5.96 -28.59
N ILE A 53 -9.52 6.77 -28.05
CA ILE A 53 -9.37 6.94 -26.60
C ILE A 53 -10.59 7.65 -26.02
N ASN A 54 -11.07 8.70 -26.68
CA ASN A 54 -12.22 9.47 -26.24
C ASN A 54 -13.46 8.57 -26.11
N ASP A 55 -13.75 7.77 -27.13
CA ASP A 55 -14.90 6.87 -27.15
C ASP A 55 -14.77 5.80 -26.07
N ALA A 56 -13.56 5.24 -25.90
CA ALA A 56 -13.30 4.23 -24.88
C ALA A 56 -13.49 4.78 -23.46
N VAL A 57 -12.94 5.95 -23.16
CA VAL A 57 -13.04 6.59 -21.83
C VAL A 57 -14.47 7.05 -21.58
N ALA A 58 -15.15 7.66 -22.55
CA ALA A 58 -16.55 8.05 -22.43
C ALA A 58 -17.46 6.84 -22.18
N THR A 59 -17.19 5.72 -22.83
CA THR A 59 -17.92 4.47 -22.58
C THR A 59 -17.64 3.94 -21.17
N LEU A 60 -16.37 3.95 -20.73
CA LEU A 60 -15.98 3.54 -19.38
C LEU A 60 -16.70 4.37 -18.31
N VAL A 61 -16.79 5.68 -18.49
CA VAL A 61 -17.46 6.60 -17.56
C VAL A 61 -18.97 6.35 -17.47
N ARG A 62 -19.62 5.99 -18.58
CA ARG A 62 -21.07 5.75 -18.63
C ARG A 62 -21.48 4.34 -18.23
N THR A 63 -20.54 3.40 -18.17
CA THR A 63 -20.83 1.98 -17.94
C THR A 63 -20.74 1.66 -16.45
N ILE A 64 -21.82 1.10 -15.89
CA ILE A 64 -21.90 0.74 -14.47
C ILE A 64 -21.48 -0.72 -14.23
N ASP A 65 -21.62 -1.59 -15.24
CA ASP A 65 -21.26 -3.01 -15.14
C ASP A 65 -19.73 -3.21 -15.11
N PHE A 66 -19.24 -3.82 -14.03
CA PHE A 66 -17.80 -4.03 -13.84
C PHE A 66 -17.18 -4.96 -14.88
N THR A 67 -17.94 -5.92 -15.44
CA THR A 67 -17.42 -6.85 -16.45
C THR A 67 -17.18 -6.12 -17.75
N GLU A 68 -18.15 -5.32 -18.22
CA GLU A 68 -18.01 -4.50 -19.42
C GLU A 68 -16.92 -3.44 -19.26
N VAL A 69 -16.85 -2.78 -18.11
CA VAL A 69 -15.77 -1.83 -17.81
C VAL A 69 -14.39 -2.49 -17.83
N SER A 70 -14.27 -3.73 -17.33
CA SER A 70 -13.00 -4.47 -17.40
C SER A 70 -12.57 -4.79 -18.84
N LYS A 71 -13.53 -5.10 -19.73
CA LYS A 71 -13.29 -5.34 -21.15
C LYS A 71 -12.83 -4.07 -21.86
N ILE A 72 -13.49 -2.94 -21.59
CA ILE A 72 -13.11 -1.65 -22.17
C ILE A 72 -11.68 -1.28 -21.78
N ARG A 73 -11.31 -1.44 -20.50
CA ARG A 73 -9.91 -1.23 -20.05
C ARG A 73 -8.93 -2.13 -20.79
N ALA A 74 -9.26 -3.42 -20.94
CA ALA A 74 -8.40 -4.36 -21.65
C ALA A 74 -8.21 -3.94 -23.11
N ILE A 75 -9.26 -3.46 -23.79
CA ILE A 75 -9.19 -2.92 -25.14
C ILE A 75 -8.28 -1.70 -25.19
N ILE A 76 -8.41 -0.74 -24.26
CA ILE A 76 -7.53 0.43 -24.22
C ILE A 76 -6.07 -0.06 -24.10
N VAL A 77 -5.76 -0.82 -23.05
CA VAL A 77 -4.39 -1.29 -22.77
C VAL A 77 -3.79 -2.10 -23.93
N SER A 78 -4.56 -2.96 -24.60
CA SER A 78 -4.06 -3.80 -25.70
C SER A 78 -3.69 -3.02 -26.97
N HIS A 79 -4.10 -1.76 -27.08
CA HIS A 79 -3.83 -0.90 -28.23
C HIS A 79 -2.68 0.09 -28.00
N GLN A 80 -1.90 -0.10 -26.92
CA GLN A 80 -0.60 0.55 -26.79
C GLN A 80 0.38 0.02 -27.86
N SER A 81 1.21 0.90 -28.41
CA SER A 81 2.24 0.54 -29.38
C SER A 81 3.57 1.21 -29.01
N PRO A 82 4.72 0.55 -29.22
CA PRO A 82 6.03 1.14 -28.96
C PRO A 82 6.49 2.11 -30.07
N LYS A 83 5.77 2.22 -31.20
CA LYS A 83 6.14 3.13 -32.31
C LYS A 83 6.05 4.59 -31.86
N THR A 84 7.13 5.35 -32.00
CA THR A 84 7.30 6.68 -31.37
C THR A 84 6.13 7.65 -31.60
N GLN A 85 5.72 7.91 -32.85
CA GLN A 85 4.62 8.86 -33.14
C GLN A 85 3.28 8.39 -32.54
N TYR A 86 2.98 7.10 -32.67
CA TYR A 86 1.77 6.51 -32.10
C TYR A 86 1.81 6.57 -30.58
N ALA A 87 2.89 6.13 -29.95
CA ALA A 87 3.05 6.07 -28.51
C ALA A 87 2.88 7.46 -27.88
N GLN A 88 3.48 8.48 -28.51
CA GLN A 88 3.35 9.86 -28.06
C GLN A 88 1.90 10.34 -28.13
N GLN A 89 1.24 10.22 -29.29
CA GLN A 89 -0.14 10.66 -29.47
C GLN A 89 -1.11 9.89 -28.57
N TYR A 90 -0.91 8.59 -28.43
CA TYR A 90 -1.73 7.72 -27.60
C TYR A 90 -1.63 8.13 -26.13
N SER A 91 -0.42 8.39 -25.65
CA SER A 91 -0.15 8.88 -24.29
C SER A 91 -0.78 10.26 -24.05
N GLU A 92 -0.63 11.20 -25.00
CA GLU A 92 -1.23 12.54 -24.90
C GLU A 92 -2.77 12.49 -24.90
N SER A 93 -3.35 11.63 -25.75
CA SER A 93 -4.79 11.42 -25.81
C SER A 93 -5.31 10.75 -24.53
N ALA A 94 -4.62 9.70 -24.04
CA ALA A 94 -4.96 9.04 -22.79
C ALA A 94 -4.96 10.01 -21.61
N TYR A 95 -3.93 10.84 -21.47
CA TYR A 95 -3.87 11.86 -20.44
C TYR A 95 -5.06 12.81 -20.52
N ARG A 96 -5.29 13.42 -21.68
CA ARG A 96 -6.35 14.42 -21.86
C ARG A 96 -7.73 13.83 -21.58
N ARG A 97 -8.06 12.68 -22.18
CA ARG A 97 -9.40 12.08 -22.07
C ARG A 97 -9.67 11.48 -20.70
N ILE A 98 -8.68 10.89 -20.04
CA ILE A 98 -8.84 10.41 -18.66
C ILE A 98 -9.02 11.59 -17.70
N ALA A 99 -8.26 12.68 -17.87
CA ALA A 99 -8.43 13.88 -17.06
C ALA A 99 -9.82 14.50 -17.25
N GLU A 100 -10.28 14.64 -18.50
CA GLU A 100 -11.65 15.09 -18.82
C GLU A 100 -12.71 14.18 -18.19
N GLY A 101 -12.50 12.85 -18.25
CA GLY A 101 -13.39 11.88 -17.63
C GLY A 101 -13.45 12.00 -16.11
N MET A 102 -12.31 12.16 -15.43
CA MET A 102 -12.28 12.38 -13.98
C MET A 102 -12.99 13.68 -13.59
N GLU A 103 -12.73 14.78 -14.31
CA GLU A 103 -13.35 16.06 -14.03
C GLU A 103 -14.87 16.03 -14.21
N HIS A 104 -15.34 15.46 -15.33
CA HIS A 104 -16.77 15.31 -15.61
C HIS A 104 -17.50 14.50 -14.51
N VAL A 105 -16.88 13.43 -14.03
CA VAL A 105 -17.46 12.59 -12.97
C VAL A 105 -17.56 13.37 -11.67
N ARG A 106 -16.53 14.16 -11.32
CA ARG A 106 -16.55 15.00 -10.10
C ARG A 106 -17.60 16.12 -10.17
N SER A 107 -17.82 16.72 -11.34
CA SER A 107 -18.76 17.84 -11.48
C SER A 107 -20.22 17.39 -11.62
N ASP A 108 -20.47 16.28 -12.31
CA ASP A 108 -21.81 15.96 -12.81
C ASP A 108 -22.45 14.76 -12.10
N ILE A 109 -21.66 13.86 -11.50
CA ILE A 109 -22.19 12.67 -10.81
C ILE A 109 -22.31 12.93 -9.31
N ARG A 110 -23.56 13.01 -8.83
CA ARG A 110 -23.87 13.22 -7.41
C ARG A 110 -24.05 11.94 -6.61
N ASP A 111 -24.32 10.81 -7.27
CA ASP A 111 -24.45 9.51 -6.61
C ASP A 111 -23.07 8.99 -6.21
N GLU A 112 -22.82 8.90 -4.91
CA GLU A 112 -21.53 8.49 -4.34
C GLU A 112 -21.11 7.09 -4.78
N THR A 113 -22.07 6.17 -4.95
CA THR A 113 -21.78 4.80 -5.39
C THR A 113 -21.27 4.77 -6.83
N THR A 114 -21.90 5.54 -7.72
CA THR A 114 -21.50 5.66 -9.11
C THR A 114 -20.18 6.42 -9.25
N LEU A 115 -20.02 7.53 -8.52
CA LEU A 115 -18.77 8.28 -8.43
C LEU A 115 -17.60 7.37 -8.04
N PHE A 116 -17.77 6.63 -6.93
CA PHE A 116 -16.79 5.64 -6.46
C PHE A 116 -16.40 4.64 -7.56
N LYS A 117 -17.39 4.02 -8.22
CA LYS A 117 -17.14 3.02 -9.26
C LYS A 117 -16.36 3.62 -10.42
N VAL A 118 -16.78 4.77 -10.94
CA VAL A 118 -16.16 5.36 -12.13
C VAL A 118 -14.74 5.81 -11.83
N ILE A 119 -14.51 6.56 -10.74
CA ILE A 119 -13.16 7.01 -10.36
C ILE A 119 -12.24 5.81 -10.14
N THR A 120 -12.69 4.78 -9.43
CA THR A 120 -11.92 3.56 -9.23
C THR A 120 -11.53 2.92 -10.56
N ASN A 121 -12.47 2.81 -11.50
CA ASN A 121 -12.20 2.21 -12.81
C ASN A 121 -11.23 3.05 -13.67
N LEU A 122 -11.28 4.38 -13.58
CA LEU A 122 -10.31 5.28 -14.21
C LEU A 122 -8.92 5.13 -13.58
N LEU A 123 -8.82 5.01 -12.26
CA LEU A 123 -7.54 4.77 -11.57
C LEU A 123 -6.94 3.40 -11.91
N ILE A 124 -7.77 2.35 -12.04
CA ILE A 124 -7.31 1.05 -12.53
C ILE A 124 -6.75 1.17 -13.96
N LEU A 125 -7.38 1.98 -14.81
CA LEU A 125 -6.88 2.24 -16.15
C LEU A 125 -5.54 2.99 -16.11
N VAL A 126 -5.41 4.01 -15.27
CA VAL A 126 -4.15 4.74 -15.03
C VAL A 126 -3.05 3.77 -14.58
N ASP A 127 -3.33 2.91 -13.59
CA ASP A 127 -2.40 1.88 -13.14
C ASP A 127 -2.01 0.94 -14.29
N SER A 128 -2.96 0.55 -15.14
CA SER A 128 -2.71 -0.42 -16.22
C SER A 128 -1.88 0.15 -17.37
N LEU A 129 -2.05 1.43 -17.69
CA LEU A 129 -1.35 2.09 -18.80
C LEU A 129 0.15 2.29 -18.51
N LYS A 130 0.55 2.35 -17.23
CA LYS A 130 1.94 2.57 -16.78
C LYS A 130 2.60 3.75 -17.51
N ASP A 131 1.84 4.83 -17.68
CA ASP A 131 2.27 6.07 -18.32
C ASP A 131 2.63 7.11 -17.25
N PRO A 132 3.89 7.60 -17.19
CA PRO A 132 4.32 8.62 -16.23
C PRO A 132 3.46 9.89 -16.22
N ARG A 133 2.86 10.28 -17.35
CA ARG A 133 2.05 11.50 -17.45
C ARG A 133 0.74 11.42 -16.64
N LEU A 134 0.23 10.21 -16.42
CA LEU A 134 -1.03 10.00 -15.71
C LEU A 134 -0.90 10.03 -14.19
N ILE A 135 0.33 10.04 -13.65
CA ILE A 135 0.55 9.94 -12.21
C ILE A 135 -0.06 11.12 -11.46
N ASP A 136 -0.01 12.31 -12.05
CA ASP A 136 -0.57 13.51 -11.44
C ASP A 136 -2.08 13.40 -11.22
N LEU A 137 -2.78 12.66 -12.09
CA LEU A 137 -4.21 12.37 -11.91
C LEU A 137 -4.43 11.44 -10.70
N ALA A 138 -3.58 10.42 -10.54
CA ALA A 138 -3.65 9.52 -9.39
C ALA A 138 -3.27 10.21 -8.07
N ILE A 139 -2.27 11.10 -8.07
CA ILE A 139 -1.87 11.86 -6.86
C ILE A 139 -3.03 12.68 -6.30
N GLN A 140 -3.83 13.29 -7.17
CA GLN A 140 -5.01 14.08 -6.76
C GLN A 140 -6.08 13.24 -6.04
N GLU A 141 -6.08 11.92 -6.25
CA GLU A 141 -7.06 10.99 -5.67
C GLU A 141 -6.55 10.28 -4.41
N ILE A 142 -5.28 10.49 -4.01
CA ILE A 142 -4.76 9.98 -2.73
C ILE A 142 -5.57 10.51 -1.53
N PRO A 143 -5.93 11.81 -1.42
CA PRO A 143 -6.73 12.31 -0.30
C PRO A 143 -8.19 11.85 -0.29
N HIS A 144 -8.63 11.03 -1.25
CA HIS A 144 -10.04 10.63 -1.36
C HIS A 144 -10.51 9.84 -0.12
N ASP A 145 -11.73 10.12 0.35
CA ASP A 145 -12.31 9.53 1.58
C ASP A 145 -12.58 8.03 1.45
N ASN A 146 -13.01 7.60 0.26
CA ASN A 146 -13.18 6.18 -0.04
C ASN A 146 -11.84 5.42 -0.09
N SER A 147 -11.69 4.43 0.79
CA SER A 147 -10.46 3.64 0.95
C SER A 147 -10.03 2.87 -0.31
N ALA A 148 -10.99 2.42 -1.14
CA ALA A 148 -10.68 1.70 -2.37
C ALA A 148 -10.21 2.65 -3.49
N VAL A 149 -10.77 3.87 -3.58
CA VAL A 149 -10.24 4.92 -4.48
C VAL A 149 -8.81 5.26 -4.08
N ARG A 150 -8.58 5.52 -2.80
CA ARG A 150 -7.25 5.78 -2.24
C ARG A 150 -6.26 4.65 -2.52
N TYR A 151 -6.69 3.40 -2.36
CA TYR A 151 -5.87 2.24 -2.70
C TYR A 151 -5.41 2.25 -4.16
N TRP A 152 -6.31 2.50 -5.10
CA TRP A 152 -5.94 2.54 -6.51
C TRP A 152 -5.10 3.76 -6.87
N ALA A 153 -5.36 4.90 -6.24
CA ALA A 153 -4.56 6.11 -6.38
C ALA A 153 -3.10 5.87 -5.95
N VAL A 154 -2.89 5.39 -4.73
CA VAL A 154 -1.55 5.08 -4.20
C VAL A 154 -0.87 4.01 -5.04
N ARG A 155 -1.58 2.93 -5.41
CA ARG A 155 -1.04 1.87 -6.25
C ARG A 155 -0.57 2.40 -7.61
N ALA A 156 -1.42 3.16 -8.29
CA ALA A 156 -1.12 3.74 -9.60
C ALA A 156 0.08 4.70 -9.54
N SER A 157 0.23 5.45 -8.45
CA SER A 157 1.34 6.39 -8.27
C SER A 157 2.65 5.73 -7.81
N THR A 158 2.61 4.54 -7.21
CA THR A 158 3.78 3.92 -6.55
C THR A 158 4.26 2.62 -7.20
N ASP A 159 3.65 2.19 -8.30
CA ASP A 159 3.99 0.95 -9.00
C ASP A 159 5.47 0.87 -9.43
N ALA A 160 6.12 -0.27 -9.15
CA ALA A 160 7.55 -0.41 -9.40
C ALA A 160 7.93 -0.38 -10.90
N ALA A 161 7.09 -0.93 -11.79
CA ALA A 161 7.35 -0.93 -13.22
C ALA A 161 7.23 0.49 -13.81
N LEU A 162 6.30 1.28 -13.29
CA LEU A 162 6.19 2.69 -13.63
C LEU A 162 7.44 3.48 -13.20
N TRP A 163 7.89 3.30 -11.96
CA TRP A 163 9.06 3.99 -11.42
C TRP A 163 10.38 3.62 -12.10
N THR A 164 10.46 2.44 -12.73
CA THR A 164 11.58 2.06 -13.60
C THR A 164 11.71 2.99 -14.82
N LYS A 165 10.59 3.49 -15.35
CA LYS A 165 10.58 4.45 -16.47
C LYS A 165 10.91 5.88 -16.00
N ILE A 166 10.31 6.31 -14.88
CA ILE A 166 10.49 7.66 -14.33
C ILE A 166 11.93 7.90 -13.88
N GLY A 167 12.56 6.87 -13.30
CA GLY A 167 13.94 6.94 -12.79
C GLY A 167 15.00 7.30 -13.84
N GLN A 168 14.65 7.34 -15.13
CA GLN A 168 15.52 7.84 -16.20
C GLN A 168 15.80 9.35 -16.09
N SER A 169 14.92 10.11 -15.42
CA SER A 169 15.12 11.53 -15.10
C SER A 169 15.12 11.74 -13.59
N GLN A 170 16.31 11.87 -13.00
CA GLN A 170 16.46 11.93 -11.53
C GLN A 170 15.78 13.14 -10.89
N SER A 171 15.77 14.30 -11.55
CA SER A 171 15.11 15.51 -11.03
C SER A 171 13.58 15.36 -11.04
N THR A 172 13.02 14.84 -12.13
CA THR A 172 11.58 14.54 -12.25
C THR A 172 11.14 13.50 -11.23
N ALA A 173 11.93 12.42 -11.09
CA ALA A 173 11.66 11.36 -10.13
C ALA A 173 11.61 11.88 -8.68
N THR A 174 12.58 12.71 -8.30
CA THR A 174 12.64 13.31 -6.96
C THR A 174 11.43 14.20 -6.68
N GLN A 175 11.10 15.13 -7.59
CA GLN A 175 9.95 16.03 -7.41
C GLN A 175 8.62 15.27 -7.29
N LEU A 176 8.44 14.25 -8.12
CA LEU A 176 7.24 13.43 -8.09
C LEU A 176 7.15 12.59 -6.81
N ALA A 177 8.27 12.02 -6.35
CA ALA A 177 8.33 11.26 -5.12
C ALA A 177 7.94 12.13 -3.92
N THR A 178 8.44 13.37 -3.86
CA THR A 178 8.06 14.34 -2.82
C THR A 178 6.56 14.61 -2.83
N ARG A 179 5.95 14.85 -4.00
CA ARG A 179 4.49 15.09 -4.10
C ARG A 179 3.67 13.89 -3.63
N ILE A 180 4.06 12.68 -4.01
CA ILE A 180 3.38 11.45 -3.58
C ILE A 180 3.52 11.25 -2.08
N MET A 181 4.73 11.41 -1.53
CA MET A 181 4.96 11.26 -0.09
C MET A 181 4.16 12.29 0.72
N THR A 182 4.10 13.54 0.27
CA THR A 182 3.25 14.57 0.90
C THR A 182 1.77 14.20 0.86
N ALA A 183 1.26 13.74 -0.28
CA ALA A 183 -0.14 13.33 -0.39
C ALA A 183 -0.44 12.09 0.48
N CYS A 184 0.49 11.13 0.55
CA CYS A 184 0.33 9.93 1.39
C CYS A 184 0.31 10.29 2.88
N ASP A 185 1.18 11.21 3.32
CA ASP A 185 1.29 11.63 4.72
C ASP A 185 -0.02 12.20 5.27
N GLN A 186 -0.77 12.92 4.43
CA GLN A 186 -2.07 13.52 4.79
C GLN A 186 -3.16 12.50 5.13
N VAL A 187 -3.03 11.25 4.68
CA VAL A 187 -4.07 10.22 4.79
C VAL A 187 -3.64 9.01 5.60
N VAL A 188 -2.48 9.03 6.25
CA VAL A 188 -1.97 7.88 7.03
C VAL A 188 -3.00 7.44 8.08
N ASP A 189 -3.58 8.38 8.82
CA ASP A 189 -4.44 8.08 9.97
C ASP A 189 -5.75 7.37 9.59
N ASP A 190 -6.28 7.68 8.40
CA ASP A 190 -7.56 7.14 7.92
C ASP A 190 -7.38 5.99 6.92
N SER A 191 -6.15 5.52 6.71
CA SER A 191 -5.84 4.54 5.67
C SER A 191 -5.95 3.09 6.16
N SER A 192 -6.43 2.23 5.25
CA SER A 192 -6.45 0.80 5.48
C SER A 192 -5.02 0.22 5.57
N PRO A 193 -4.84 -0.94 6.23
CA PRO A 193 -3.54 -1.63 6.31
C PRO A 193 -2.88 -1.85 4.93
N GLU A 194 -3.66 -2.20 3.92
CA GLU A 194 -3.17 -2.45 2.56
C GLU A 194 -2.62 -1.18 1.90
N VAL A 195 -3.26 -0.03 2.15
CA VAL A 195 -2.82 1.28 1.66
C VAL A 195 -1.54 1.71 2.39
N LEU A 196 -1.52 1.59 3.72
CA LEU A 196 -0.34 1.87 4.54
C LEU A 196 0.88 1.05 4.10
N LEU A 197 0.67 -0.22 3.73
CA LEU A 197 1.74 -1.08 3.22
C LEU A 197 2.33 -0.54 1.91
N GLN A 198 1.49 -0.07 0.98
CA GLN A 198 1.98 0.51 -0.28
C GLN A 198 2.75 1.81 -0.04
N MET A 199 2.25 2.68 0.83
CA MET A 199 2.93 3.91 1.24
C MET A 199 4.30 3.61 1.86
N ALA A 200 4.36 2.65 2.79
CA ALA A 200 5.60 2.24 3.44
C ALA A 200 6.60 1.69 2.41
N GLN A 201 6.17 0.77 1.54
CA GLN A 201 7.03 0.22 0.49
C GLN A 201 7.55 1.28 -0.47
N PHE A 202 6.73 2.30 -0.77
CA PHE A 202 7.16 3.42 -1.60
C PHE A 202 8.20 4.28 -0.90
N ALA A 203 7.93 4.72 0.33
CA ALA A 203 8.87 5.49 1.15
C ALA A 203 10.20 4.75 1.34
N GLY A 204 10.15 3.43 1.52
CA GLY A 204 11.32 2.57 1.63
C GLY A 204 12.35 2.75 0.52
N ARG A 205 11.93 3.10 -0.70
CA ARG A 205 12.80 3.24 -1.88
C ARG A 205 13.69 4.49 -1.85
N PHE A 206 13.43 5.45 -0.96
CA PHE A 206 14.11 6.74 -0.97
C PHE A 206 14.85 7.00 0.35
N ASP A 207 16.12 7.37 0.28
CA ASP A 207 16.93 7.73 1.44
C ASP A 207 16.84 9.24 1.70
N THR A 208 15.64 9.71 2.03
CA THR A 208 15.35 11.12 2.35
C THR A 208 14.71 11.25 3.74
N ALA A 209 14.82 12.43 4.34
CA ALA A 209 14.17 12.73 5.63
C ALA A 209 12.65 12.54 5.55
N GLN A 210 12.02 13.04 4.48
CA GLN A 210 10.58 12.89 4.23
C GLN A 210 10.13 11.42 4.16
N ALA A 211 10.93 10.54 3.56
CA ALA A 211 10.64 9.12 3.51
C ALA A 211 10.72 8.46 4.90
N ALA A 212 11.71 8.86 5.71
CA ALA A 212 11.82 8.42 7.09
C ALA A 212 10.65 8.91 7.95
N GLU A 213 10.25 10.17 7.79
CA GLU A 213 9.09 10.77 8.47
C GLU A 213 7.79 10.03 8.15
N LEU A 214 7.52 9.76 6.87
CA LEU A 214 6.34 9.00 6.46
C LEU A 214 6.33 7.58 7.05
N LEU A 215 7.47 6.90 7.09
CA LEU A 215 7.58 5.58 7.74
C LEU A 215 7.32 5.64 9.25
N MET A 216 7.80 6.69 9.93
CA MET A 216 7.52 6.90 11.35
C MET A 216 6.03 7.19 11.60
N HIS A 217 5.40 7.99 10.75
CA HIS A 217 3.98 8.30 10.85
C HIS A 217 3.12 7.04 10.65
N ILE A 218 3.43 6.21 9.65
CA ILE A 218 2.78 4.91 9.44
C ILE A 218 2.94 4.02 10.66
N ALA A 219 4.15 3.93 11.24
CA ALA A 219 4.38 3.15 12.45
C ALA A 219 3.54 3.66 13.64
N GLU A 220 3.41 4.98 13.81
CA GLU A 220 2.59 5.58 14.87
C GLU A 220 1.09 5.27 14.68
N ALA A 221 0.57 5.37 13.45
CA ALA A 221 -0.79 4.99 13.13
C ALA A 221 -1.05 3.51 13.48
N ARG A 222 -0.11 2.62 13.14
CA ARG A 222 -0.19 1.20 13.52
C ARG A 222 -0.13 0.98 15.03
N ILE A 223 0.74 1.69 15.75
CA ILE A 223 0.81 1.65 17.23
C ILE A 223 -0.52 2.07 17.85
N ARG A 224 -1.15 3.13 17.35
CA ARG A 224 -2.51 3.55 17.76
C ARG A 224 -3.54 2.45 17.50
N SER A 225 -3.55 1.84 16.31
CA SER A 225 -4.47 0.74 16.00
C SER A 225 -4.28 -0.47 16.93
N TYR A 226 -3.04 -0.78 17.34
CA TYR A 226 -2.81 -1.80 18.36
C TYR A 226 -3.37 -1.38 19.71
N ALA A 227 -3.10 -0.14 20.14
CA ALA A 227 -3.59 0.40 21.42
C ALA A 227 -5.11 0.36 21.53
N ASP A 228 -5.81 0.64 20.43
CA ASP A 228 -7.27 0.63 20.33
C ASP A 228 -7.87 -0.76 20.04
N TRP A 229 -7.01 -1.78 19.94
CA TRP A 229 -7.38 -3.15 19.57
C TRP A 229 -8.08 -3.28 18.20
N SER A 230 -7.98 -2.27 17.35
CA SER A 230 -8.61 -2.17 16.02
C SER A 230 -7.71 -2.66 14.88
N VAL A 231 -6.49 -3.10 15.18
CA VAL A 231 -5.51 -3.54 14.19
C VAL A 231 -6.09 -4.61 13.25
N GLY A 232 -6.13 -4.28 11.95
CA GLY A 232 -6.37 -5.21 10.86
C GLY A 232 -5.07 -5.60 10.17
N TYR A 233 -5.00 -6.85 9.71
CA TYR A 233 -3.90 -7.39 8.89
C TYR A 233 -2.50 -7.12 9.45
N GLU A 234 -2.18 -7.74 10.59
CA GLU A 234 -0.90 -7.56 11.31
C GLU A 234 0.32 -7.92 10.48
N LEU A 235 0.17 -8.79 9.46
CA LEU A 235 1.28 -9.23 8.61
C LEU A 235 2.01 -8.08 7.90
N MET A 236 1.34 -6.95 7.67
CA MET A 236 2.00 -5.78 7.08
C MET A 236 3.12 -5.22 7.97
N ASP A 237 3.03 -5.42 9.29
CA ASP A 237 3.93 -4.80 10.26
C ASP A 237 5.36 -5.39 10.15
N SER A 238 5.51 -6.62 9.62
CA SER A 238 6.81 -7.16 9.21
C SER A 238 7.53 -6.26 8.20
N ALA A 239 6.78 -5.76 7.20
CA ALA A 239 7.35 -4.90 6.18
C ALA A 239 7.74 -3.54 6.76
N VAL A 240 6.88 -2.94 7.60
CA VAL A 240 7.17 -1.67 8.26
C VAL A 240 8.41 -1.77 9.15
N LEU A 241 8.49 -2.82 9.99
CA LEU A 241 9.64 -3.07 10.87
C LEU A 241 10.95 -3.29 10.09
N ARG A 242 10.89 -4.00 8.96
CA ARG A 242 12.06 -4.18 8.08
C ARG A 242 12.51 -2.86 7.44
N LEU A 243 11.56 -2.07 6.95
CA LEU A 243 11.86 -0.78 6.33
C LEU A 243 12.44 0.21 7.34
N LEU A 244 11.89 0.27 8.56
CA LEU A 244 12.48 1.04 9.66
C LEU A 244 13.90 0.56 9.96
N THR A 245 14.14 -0.75 10.02
CA THR A 245 15.48 -1.32 10.23
C THR A 245 16.45 -0.87 9.15
N GLU A 246 16.06 -0.92 7.88
CA GLU A 246 16.89 -0.46 6.76
C GLU A 246 17.26 1.02 6.91
N LYS A 247 16.32 1.89 7.29
CA LYS A 247 16.59 3.31 7.51
C LYS A 247 17.47 3.58 8.72
N ILE A 248 17.28 2.85 9.82
CA ILE A 248 18.15 2.93 11.01
C ILE A 248 19.60 2.61 10.63
N LEU A 249 19.81 1.54 9.87
CA LEU A 249 21.14 1.08 9.46
C LEU A 249 21.78 2.00 8.40
N ALA A 250 20.98 2.59 7.51
CA ALA A 250 21.46 3.55 6.53
C ALA A 250 22.01 4.84 7.19
N GLY A 251 21.51 5.19 8.38
CA GLY A 251 22.01 6.32 9.18
C GLY A 251 23.40 6.11 9.81
N GLY A 252 24.04 4.96 9.60
CA GLY A 252 25.39 4.65 10.13
C GLY A 252 25.42 4.35 11.63
N ASN A 253 26.60 4.47 12.26
CA ASN A 253 26.86 4.10 13.66
C ASN A 253 26.19 5.01 14.72
N GLY A 254 25.27 5.88 14.30
CA GLY A 254 24.40 6.71 15.14
C GLY A 254 23.00 6.81 14.57
N GLY A 255 22.48 5.71 14.01
CA GLY A 255 21.15 5.63 13.39
C GLY A 255 20.09 6.38 14.20
N SER A 256 19.18 7.06 13.49
CA SER A 256 18.20 7.97 14.11
C SER A 256 17.52 7.34 15.32
N ASP A 257 17.75 7.95 16.49
CA ASP A 257 17.17 7.57 17.76
C ASP A 257 15.64 7.52 17.68
N GLN A 258 15.03 8.43 16.89
CA GLN A 258 13.60 8.46 16.61
C GLN A 258 13.13 7.24 15.81
N LEU A 259 13.81 6.87 14.72
CA LEU A 259 13.48 5.66 13.95
C LEU A 259 13.63 4.40 14.80
N ALA A 260 14.71 4.29 15.58
CA ALA A 260 14.94 3.17 16.49
C ALA A 260 13.88 3.09 17.59
N ARG A 261 13.46 4.23 18.14
CA ARG A 261 12.37 4.33 19.10
C ARG A 261 11.05 3.89 18.50
N GLN A 262 10.72 4.30 17.28
CA GLN A 262 9.48 3.88 16.62
C GLN A 262 9.47 2.39 16.26
N PHE A 263 10.60 1.86 15.76
CA PHE A 263 10.78 0.42 15.58
C PHE A 263 10.52 -0.34 16.90
N ALA A 264 11.14 0.11 17.99
CA ALA A 264 11.03 -0.55 19.28
C ALA A 264 9.60 -0.48 19.85
N ARG A 265 8.89 0.63 19.67
CA ARG A 265 7.47 0.75 20.06
C ARG A 265 6.58 -0.19 19.25
N LEU A 266 6.68 -0.20 17.92
CA LEU A 266 5.85 -1.09 17.09
C LEU A 266 6.16 -2.57 17.40
N CYS A 267 7.44 -2.95 17.52
CA CYS A 267 7.86 -4.30 17.91
C CYS A 267 7.34 -4.68 19.31
N SER A 268 7.32 -3.73 20.25
CA SER A 268 6.74 -3.95 21.58
C SER A 268 5.25 -4.26 21.50
N PHE A 269 4.50 -3.47 20.72
CA PHE A 269 3.05 -3.64 20.60
C PHE A 269 2.68 -4.94 19.89
N THR A 270 3.46 -5.41 18.91
CA THR A 270 3.22 -6.71 18.26
C THR A 270 3.43 -7.88 19.25
N ILE A 271 4.50 -7.85 20.05
CA ILE A 271 4.77 -8.87 21.08
C ILE A 271 3.67 -8.83 22.16
N GLN A 272 3.35 -7.65 22.69
CA GLN A 272 2.33 -7.49 23.72
C GLN A 272 0.94 -7.90 23.21
N ARG A 273 0.61 -7.61 21.94
CA ARG A 273 -0.64 -8.04 21.33
C ARG A 273 -0.73 -9.56 21.25
N PHE A 274 0.36 -10.22 20.88
CA PHE A 274 0.41 -11.68 20.86
C PHE A 274 0.24 -12.28 22.26
N THR A 275 1.06 -11.87 23.24
CA THR A 275 1.02 -12.43 24.60
C THR A 275 -0.30 -12.16 25.30
N LYS A 276 -0.76 -10.90 25.32
CA LYS A 276 -1.99 -10.47 25.97
C LYS A 276 -3.23 -10.96 25.23
N GLY A 277 -3.20 -10.93 23.89
CA GLY A 277 -4.30 -11.45 23.09
C GLY A 277 -4.49 -12.95 23.26
N GLN A 278 -3.40 -13.71 23.37
CA GLN A 278 -3.44 -15.15 23.59
C GLN A 278 -3.94 -15.50 25.00
N SER A 279 -3.43 -14.82 26.05
CA SER A 279 -3.86 -15.07 27.43
C SER A 279 -5.34 -14.73 27.67
N LEU A 280 -5.86 -13.70 26.99
CA LEU A 280 -7.25 -13.27 27.10
C LEU A 280 -8.20 -13.97 26.12
N GLY A 281 -7.71 -14.88 25.27
CA GLY A 281 -8.53 -15.55 24.24
C GLY A 281 -9.17 -14.56 23.24
N ARG A 282 -8.43 -13.50 22.88
CA ARG A 282 -8.89 -12.41 22.00
C ARG A 282 -8.33 -12.46 20.58
N LEU A 283 -7.40 -13.38 20.29
CA LEU A 283 -6.86 -13.55 18.94
C LEU A 283 -7.70 -14.56 18.15
N SER A 284 -8.07 -14.20 16.93
CA SER A 284 -8.51 -15.18 15.93
C SER A 284 -7.31 -16.02 15.46
N ASP A 285 -7.56 -17.19 14.85
CA ASP A 285 -6.47 -18.00 14.30
C ASP A 285 -5.66 -17.25 13.24
N SER A 286 -6.32 -16.43 12.41
CA SER A 286 -5.65 -15.59 11.42
C SER A 286 -4.73 -14.56 12.07
N SER A 287 -5.25 -13.80 13.05
CA SER A 287 -4.47 -12.79 13.79
C SER A 287 -3.29 -13.43 14.53
N ARG A 288 -3.51 -14.59 15.17
CA ARG A 288 -2.45 -15.37 15.81
C ARG A 288 -1.34 -15.75 14.83
N ASN A 289 -1.71 -16.31 13.67
CA ASN A 289 -0.74 -16.73 12.65
C ASN A 289 0.01 -15.56 12.01
N TYR A 290 -0.66 -14.41 11.82
CA TYR A 290 -0.02 -13.19 11.34
C TYR A 290 0.99 -12.67 12.37
N LEU A 291 0.61 -12.55 13.65
CA LEU A 291 1.52 -12.11 14.70
C LEU A 291 2.72 -13.06 14.85
N ILE A 292 2.52 -14.38 14.80
CA ILE A 292 3.64 -15.35 14.79
C ILE A 292 4.60 -15.05 13.63
N SER A 293 4.06 -14.81 12.44
CA SER A 293 4.87 -14.49 11.26
C SER A 293 5.63 -13.18 11.44
N VAL A 294 5.00 -12.15 12.01
CA VAL A 294 5.62 -10.85 12.30
C VAL A 294 6.76 -11.00 13.30
N LEU A 295 6.53 -11.71 14.40
CA LEU A 295 7.52 -11.88 15.46
C LEU A 295 8.74 -12.66 14.96
N ILE A 296 8.52 -13.74 14.22
CA ILE A 296 9.60 -14.56 13.65
C ILE A 296 10.37 -13.81 12.56
N ASP A 297 9.69 -13.11 11.65
CA ASP A 297 10.35 -12.34 10.59
C ASP A 297 11.11 -11.14 11.15
N THR A 298 10.59 -10.50 12.20
CA THR A 298 11.29 -9.42 12.91
C THR A 298 12.55 -9.93 13.60
N GLU A 299 12.51 -11.11 14.23
CA GLU A 299 13.70 -11.72 14.82
C GLU A 299 14.79 -11.99 13.76
N ASP A 300 14.42 -12.65 12.67
CA ASP A 300 15.35 -13.10 11.63
C ASP A 300 15.89 -11.93 10.78
N LYS A 301 15.01 -11.00 10.37
CA LYS A 301 15.35 -9.94 9.41
C LYS A 301 15.71 -8.62 10.03
N CYS A 302 15.36 -8.37 11.30
CA CYS A 302 15.55 -7.07 11.93
C CYS A 302 16.49 -7.14 13.13
N LEU A 303 16.11 -7.87 14.18
CA LEU A 303 16.80 -7.82 15.47
C LEU A 303 18.27 -8.23 15.38
N GLY A 304 18.59 -9.26 14.61
CA GLY A 304 19.98 -9.70 14.44
C GLY A 304 20.87 -8.66 13.77
N ARG A 305 20.32 -7.94 12.77
CA ARG A 305 21.02 -6.84 12.08
C ARG A 305 21.17 -5.62 12.98
N LEU A 306 20.12 -5.29 13.73
CA LEU A 306 20.13 -4.17 14.66
C LEU A 306 21.10 -4.42 15.81
N LEU A 307 21.20 -5.64 16.36
CA LEU A 307 22.04 -5.93 17.52
C LEU A 307 23.43 -6.47 17.17
N GLY A 308 23.68 -6.82 15.90
CA GLY A 308 24.97 -7.34 15.43
C GLY A 308 25.25 -8.79 15.81
N ALA A 309 24.23 -9.55 16.24
CA ALA A 309 24.34 -10.97 16.55
C ALA A 309 23.01 -11.68 16.23
N PRO A 310 23.02 -12.92 15.70
CA PRO A 310 21.80 -13.70 15.46
C PRO A 310 20.92 -13.83 16.71
N GLN A 311 19.60 -13.75 16.52
CA GLN A 311 18.59 -13.92 17.58
C GLN A 311 17.75 -15.16 17.27
N THR A 312 17.40 -15.96 18.29
CA THR A 312 16.57 -17.18 18.12
C THR A 312 15.58 -17.42 19.26
N THR A 313 15.53 -16.52 20.23
CA THR A 313 14.77 -16.69 21.48
C THR A 313 13.27 -16.53 21.24
N ILE A 314 12.85 -15.57 20.40
CA ILE A 314 11.44 -15.32 20.07
C ILE A 314 10.86 -16.54 19.36
N ARG A 315 11.52 -17.03 18.30
CA ARG A 315 11.08 -18.23 17.58
C ARG A 315 10.94 -19.42 18.52
N ARG A 316 11.95 -19.70 19.36
CA ARG A 316 11.92 -20.82 20.30
C ARG A 316 10.78 -20.70 21.30
N ALA A 317 10.56 -19.51 21.85
CA ALA A 317 9.46 -19.27 22.79
C ALA A 317 8.09 -19.51 22.14
N ILE A 318 7.90 -19.04 20.90
CA ILE A 318 6.66 -19.26 20.14
C ILE A 318 6.44 -20.74 19.82
N GLU A 319 7.47 -21.43 19.31
CA GLU A 319 7.41 -22.86 18.97
C GLU A 319 7.13 -23.74 20.19
N ALA A 320 7.66 -23.36 21.36
CA ALA A 320 7.42 -24.05 22.63
C ALA A 320 6.10 -23.64 23.32
N GLY A 321 5.42 -22.59 22.84
CA GLY A 321 4.25 -22.02 23.52
C GLY A 321 4.58 -21.34 24.86
N ASP A 322 5.84 -20.95 25.08
CA ASP A 322 6.33 -20.38 26.33
C ASP A 322 6.19 -18.85 26.32
N LEU A 323 5.03 -18.38 26.79
CA LEU A 323 4.75 -16.94 26.90
C LEU A 323 5.64 -16.23 27.93
N ALA A 324 6.14 -16.94 28.94
CA ALA A 324 7.03 -16.37 29.94
C ALA A 324 8.42 -16.09 29.35
N ALA A 325 8.96 -17.04 28.57
CA ALA A 325 10.19 -16.84 27.81
C ALA A 325 10.06 -15.70 26.80
N LEU A 326 8.92 -15.59 26.11
CA LEU A 326 8.68 -14.48 25.19
C LEU A 326 8.62 -13.12 25.92
N GLN A 327 8.00 -13.07 27.11
CA GLN A 327 7.96 -11.85 27.93
C GLN A 327 9.34 -11.47 28.50
N ALA A 328 10.15 -12.46 28.89
CA ALA A 328 11.53 -12.22 29.32
C ALA A 328 12.39 -11.66 28.17
N GLU A 329 12.20 -12.21 26.96
CA GLU A 329 12.89 -11.72 25.76
C GLU A 329 12.42 -10.32 25.35
N HIS A 330 11.13 -10.02 25.48
CA HIS A 330 10.59 -8.66 25.33
C HIS A 330 11.29 -7.68 26.27
N ALA A 331 11.38 -8.01 27.57
CA ALA A 331 12.05 -7.18 28.56
C ALA A 331 13.55 -6.98 28.24
N ARG A 332 14.25 -8.03 27.81
CA ARG A 332 15.68 -7.96 27.43
C ARG A 332 15.90 -7.05 26.21
N LEU A 333 15.07 -7.20 25.18
CA LEU A 333 15.21 -6.46 23.93
C LEU A 333 14.78 -5.00 24.07
N LEU A 334 13.63 -4.78 24.68
CA LEU A 334 12.90 -3.51 24.63
C LEU A 334 12.88 -2.77 25.96
N GLY A 335 13.19 -3.44 27.07
CA GLY A 335 13.25 -2.86 28.41
C GLY A 335 12.06 -3.27 29.27
N ALA A 336 12.24 -3.10 30.58
CA ALA A 336 11.23 -3.31 31.59
C ALA A 336 11.26 -2.18 32.63
N GLU A 337 10.36 -2.20 33.60
CA GLU A 337 10.38 -1.26 34.70
C GLU A 337 11.74 -1.32 35.41
N GLY A 338 12.47 -0.20 35.42
CA GLY A 338 13.80 -0.10 36.03
C GLY A 338 14.96 -0.70 35.22
N SER A 339 14.74 -1.25 34.02
CA SER A 339 15.80 -1.83 33.18
C SER A 339 15.70 -1.37 31.72
N VAL A 340 16.80 -0.84 31.18
CA VAL A 340 16.89 -0.40 29.77
C VAL A 340 17.10 -1.62 28.87
N GLY A 341 16.32 -1.71 27.79
CA GLY A 341 16.45 -2.79 26.81
C GLY A 341 17.66 -2.64 25.88
N ALA A 342 18.10 -3.76 25.31
CA ALA A 342 19.26 -3.80 24.42
C ALA A 342 19.16 -2.84 23.21
N ILE A 343 17.97 -2.67 22.63
CA ILE A 343 17.78 -1.75 21.49
C ILE A 343 17.93 -0.29 21.94
N ALA A 344 17.28 0.09 23.05
CA ALA A 344 17.36 1.43 23.62
C ALA A 344 18.80 1.79 24.02
N THR A 345 19.54 0.84 24.63
CA THR A 345 20.96 1.01 24.94
C THR A 345 21.80 1.21 23.68
N ARG A 346 21.59 0.41 22.64
CA ARG A 346 22.39 0.49 21.42
C ARG A 346 22.22 1.81 20.68
N PHE A 347 20.99 2.32 20.60
CA PHE A 347 20.65 3.53 19.86
C PHE A 347 20.48 4.76 20.75
N ASN A 348 20.84 4.65 22.04
CA ASN A 348 20.87 5.72 23.02
C ASN A 348 19.56 6.54 23.08
N PHE A 349 18.42 5.88 23.23
CA PHE A 349 17.12 6.55 23.39
C PHE A 349 16.37 6.12 24.66
N SER A 350 15.46 6.98 25.13
CA SER A 350 14.44 6.64 26.12
C SER A 350 13.05 6.61 25.46
N TYR A 351 12.08 5.93 26.07
CA TYR A 351 10.70 5.89 25.58
C TYR A 351 9.86 7.08 26.05
N GLY A 352 10.42 7.97 26.87
CA GLY A 352 9.72 9.09 27.49
C GLY A 352 9.68 10.31 26.57
N ALA A 353 8.90 11.31 26.96
CA ALA A 353 9.02 12.64 26.39
C ALA A 353 10.45 13.20 26.61
N PRO A 354 10.88 14.22 25.86
CA PRO A 354 12.17 14.88 26.12
C PRO A 354 12.28 15.30 27.60
N GLY A 355 13.28 14.78 28.31
CA GLY A 355 13.48 15.00 29.74
C GLY A 355 12.91 13.89 30.66
N GLU A 356 12.12 12.97 30.13
CA GLU A 356 11.62 11.80 30.87
C GLU A 356 12.47 10.56 30.59
N ASN A 357 13.01 9.97 31.66
CA ASN A 357 13.80 8.75 31.56
C ASN A 357 12.92 7.49 31.70
N ARG A 358 12.12 7.22 30.66
CA ARG A 358 11.32 5.99 30.60
C ARG A 358 12.13 4.87 29.95
N THR A 359 12.39 3.81 30.71
CA THR A 359 13.25 2.67 30.30
C THR A 359 12.53 1.59 29.51
N ALA A 360 11.19 1.57 29.54
CA ALA A 360 10.35 0.57 28.91
C ALA A 360 9.31 1.18 27.96
N PRO A 361 8.92 0.47 26.89
CA PRO A 361 7.89 0.92 25.98
C PRO A 361 6.52 1.07 26.67
N PRO A 362 5.57 1.82 26.07
CA PRO A 362 4.19 1.82 26.52
C PRO A 362 3.58 0.43 26.60
N VAL A 363 2.78 0.20 27.65
CA VAL A 363 2.05 -1.04 27.85
C VAL A 363 0.79 -1.01 26.98
N LEU A 364 0.49 -2.11 26.30
CA LEU A 364 -0.72 -2.29 25.53
C LEU A 364 -1.95 -2.21 26.47
N PRO A 365 -2.90 -1.28 26.25
CA PRO A 365 -4.13 -1.19 27.04
C PRO A 365 -4.94 -2.49 27.05
N ASP A 366 -5.85 -2.63 28.02
CA ASP A 366 -6.79 -3.75 28.02
C ASP A 366 -7.76 -3.68 26.83
N PRO A 367 -8.16 -4.84 26.26
CA PRO A 367 -9.15 -4.86 25.20
C PRO A 367 -10.48 -4.24 25.68
N PRO A 368 -11.22 -3.55 24.81
CA PRO A 368 -12.58 -3.14 25.10
C PRO A 368 -13.42 -4.33 25.59
N GLN A 369 -14.32 -4.07 26.54
CA GLN A 369 -15.28 -5.07 27.00
C GLN A 369 -16.13 -5.53 25.80
N ARG A 370 -16.38 -6.85 25.69
CA ARG A 370 -17.30 -7.33 24.65
C ARG A 370 -18.69 -6.80 25.01
N VAL A 371 -19.23 -5.92 24.19
CA VAL A 371 -20.65 -5.58 24.28
C VAL A 371 -21.41 -6.84 23.85
N VAL A 372 -21.98 -7.54 24.81
CA VAL A 372 -22.99 -8.57 24.53
C VAL A 372 -24.20 -7.80 24.00
N PRO A 373 -24.71 -8.09 22.78
CA PRO A 373 -25.96 -7.49 22.35
C PRO A 373 -27.01 -7.77 23.42
N ALA A 374 -27.68 -6.73 23.92
CA ALA A 374 -28.82 -6.91 24.80
C ALA A 374 -29.76 -7.90 24.09
N ALA A 375 -30.16 -8.95 24.80
CA ALA A 375 -31.17 -9.86 24.28
C ALA A 375 -32.36 -9.00 23.86
N GLU A 376 -32.66 -8.97 22.57
CA GLU A 376 -33.94 -8.44 22.11
C GLU A 376 -35.01 -9.28 22.82
N ASP A 377 -35.75 -8.63 23.71
CA ASP A 377 -37.01 -9.17 24.21
C ASP A 377 -37.87 -9.48 22.99
N GLN A 378 -37.96 -10.75 22.63
CA GLN A 378 -38.91 -11.21 21.62
C GLN A 378 -40.33 -11.02 22.19
N PRO A 379 -41.25 -10.41 21.43
CA PRO A 379 -42.62 -10.15 21.87
C PRO A 379 -43.43 -11.42 22.13
#